data_AF-R4TWT9-F1
#
_entry.id   AF-R4TWT9-F1
#
_cell.length_a   1.000
_cell.length_b   1.000
_cell.length_c   1.000
_cell.angle_alpha   90.00
_cell.angle_beta   90.00
_cell.angle_gamma   90.00
#
_symmetry.space_group_name_H-M   'P 1'
#
loop_
_entity.id
_entity.type
_entity.pdbx_description
1 polymer ?
#
loop_
_entity_poly.entity_id
_entity_poly.type
_entity_poly.pdbx_seq_one_letter_code
_entity_poly.pdbx_strand_id
1 'polypeptide(L)'
;VGGLRPRHTVGAYEDLGMEVIGTGYEFGHKDDYTRSYPELKQGIVVYDDPTAYEMEEFARRLKPDLMGAGIKEKYVSHKMRTPFRQMHSWDYSGPYHGVDGFAIFARDMDSAVNSPTWNLFDAPWASAKKG
;
A
#
# COMPACT_ATOMS: atom_id res chain seq x y z
N VAL A 1 -3.37 -5.82 -5.38
CA VAL A 1 -4.41 -5.78 -6.43
C VAL A 1 -4.80 -7.21 -6.78
N GLY A 2 -6.05 -7.62 -6.54
CA GLY A 2 -6.53 -8.99 -6.73
C GLY A 2 -8.07 -9.00 -6.73
N GLY A 3 -8.72 -10.03 -6.17
CA GLY A 3 -10.20 -10.13 -6.13
C GLY A 3 -10.86 -9.92 -4.75
N LEU A 4 -10.10 -9.92 -3.63
CA LEU A 4 -10.70 -9.95 -2.28
C LEU A 4 -10.02 -8.98 -1.30
N ARG A 5 -8.71 -9.13 -1.14
CA ARG A 5 -7.90 -8.38 -0.16
C ARG A 5 -8.03 -6.85 -0.25
N PRO A 6 -8.26 -6.21 -1.42
CA PRO A 6 -8.41 -4.74 -1.48
C PRO A 6 -9.48 -4.14 -0.55
N ARG A 7 -10.54 -4.89 -0.20
CA ARG A 7 -11.49 -4.50 0.86
C ARG A 7 -11.22 -5.20 2.19
N HIS A 8 -10.94 -6.52 2.15
CA HIS A 8 -10.81 -7.35 3.35
C HIS A 8 -9.70 -6.95 4.32
N THR A 9 -8.69 -6.19 3.87
CA THR A 9 -7.63 -5.70 4.76
C THR A 9 -7.87 -4.29 5.29
N VAL A 10 -8.92 -3.59 4.87
CA VAL A 10 -9.20 -2.19 5.27
C VAL A 10 -9.31 -2.08 6.79
N GLY A 11 -10.14 -2.90 7.42
CA GLY A 11 -10.31 -2.88 8.88
C GLY A 11 -9.02 -3.11 9.66
N ALA A 12 -8.13 -4.00 9.17
CA ALA A 12 -6.84 -4.24 9.82
C ALA A 12 -5.90 -3.01 9.76
N TYR A 13 -5.96 -2.22 8.67
CA TYR A 13 -5.26 -0.93 8.62
C TYR A 13 -5.87 0.08 9.59
N GLU A 14 -7.20 0.15 9.65
CA GLU A 14 -7.91 1.08 10.55
C GLU A 14 -7.67 0.77 12.04
N ASP A 15 -7.54 -0.51 12.42
CA ASP A 15 -7.19 -0.94 13.77
C ASP A 15 -5.78 -0.47 14.21
N LEU A 16 -4.91 -0.14 13.26
CA LEU A 16 -3.60 0.50 13.50
C LEU A 16 -3.64 2.03 13.42
N GLY A 17 -4.83 2.62 13.24
CA GLY A 17 -5.01 4.07 13.05
C GLY A 17 -4.60 4.56 11.65
N MET A 18 -4.39 3.67 10.69
CA MET A 18 -4.10 4.03 9.31
C MET A 18 -5.38 4.32 8.51
N GLU A 19 -5.24 5.07 7.41
CA GLU A 19 -6.34 5.37 6.50
C GLU A 19 -6.05 4.82 5.10
N VAL A 20 -7.00 4.06 4.56
CA VAL A 20 -6.96 3.63 3.16
C VAL A 20 -7.50 4.75 2.29
N ILE A 21 -6.61 5.47 1.59
CA ILE A 21 -6.98 6.61 0.71
C ILE A 21 -7.22 6.21 -0.75
N GLY A 22 -6.88 4.97 -1.11
CA GLY A 22 -7.11 4.39 -2.43
C GLY A 22 -7.11 2.88 -2.39
N THR A 23 -7.98 2.23 -3.17
CA THR A 23 -8.03 0.77 -3.28
C THR A 23 -8.55 0.33 -4.64
N GLY A 24 -8.26 -0.91 -5.02
CA GLY A 24 -8.77 -1.44 -6.29
C GLY A 24 -8.38 -2.87 -6.60
N TYR A 25 -8.99 -3.38 -7.66
CA TYR A 25 -8.96 -4.78 -8.06
C TYR A 25 -8.36 -4.92 -9.46
N GLU A 26 -7.79 -6.10 -9.74
CA GLU A 26 -7.24 -6.42 -11.08
C GLU A 26 -8.30 -7.15 -11.90
N PHE A 27 -9.19 -7.87 -11.22
CA PHE A 27 -10.23 -8.71 -11.82
C PHE A 27 -11.47 -8.78 -10.91
N GLY A 28 -11.76 -7.69 -10.18
CA GLY A 28 -12.93 -7.63 -9.30
C GLY A 28 -14.21 -7.58 -10.13
N HIS A 29 -15.26 -8.25 -9.65
CA HIS A 29 -16.58 -8.15 -10.29
C HIS A 29 -17.45 -7.10 -9.60
N LYS A 30 -18.56 -6.73 -10.25
CA LYS A 30 -19.49 -5.70 -9.76
C LYS A 30 -19.94 -5.93 -8.31
N ASP A 31 -20.14 -7.19 -7.90
CA ASP A 31 -20.53 -7.55 -6.54
C ASP A 31 -19.40 -7.34 -5.53
N ASP A 32 -18.14 -7.53 -5.91
CA ASP A 32 -16.99 -7.18 -5.08
C ASP A 32 -16.97 -5.68 -4.78
N TYR A 33 -17.09 -4.84 -5.81
CA TYR A 33 -17.18 -3.37 -5.64
C TYR A 33 -18.35 -2.96 -4.76
N THR A 34 -19.52 -3.58 -4.98
CA THR A 34 -20.73 -3.31 -4.17
C THR A 34 -20.50 -3.62 -2.70
N ARG A 35 -19.72 -4.68 -2.39
CA ARG A 35 -19.32 -5.03 -1.02
C ARG A 35 -18.23 -4.12 -0.46
N SER A 36 -17.40 -3.51 -1.31
CA SER A 36 -16.34 -2.61 -0.87
C SER A 36 -16.87 -1.25 -0.43
N TYR A 37 -17.87 -0.68 -1.12
CA TYR A 37 -18.30 0.70 -0.84
C TYR A 37 -18.68 0.96 0.64
N PRO A 38 -19.36 0.06 1.36
CA PRO A 38 -19.66 0.27 2.79
C PRO A 38 -18.42 0.24 3.70
N GLU A 39 -17.33 -0.41 3.27
CA GLU A 39 -16.06 -0.51 4.01
C GLU A 39 -15.15 0.72 3.78
N LEU A 40 -15.51 1.61 2.83
CA LEU A 40 -14.67 2.72 2.39
C LEU A 40 -15.21 4.07 2.89
N LYS A 41 -14.30 4.94 3.36
CA LYS A 41 -14.60 6.34 3.66
C LYS A 41 -14.90 7.15 2.39
N GLN A 42 -15.64 8.24 2.56
CA GLN A 42 -15.95 9.16 1.46
C GLN A 42 -14.67 9.84 0.95
N GLY A 43 -14.54 9.98 -0.38
CA GLY A 43 -13.40 10.65 -1.02
C GLY A 43 -12.23 9.75 -1.38
N ILE A 44 -12.33 8.44 -1.12
CA ILE A 44 -11.33 7.44 -1.53
C ILE A 44 -11.37 7.24 -3.05
N VAL A 45 -10.18 7.06 -3.65
CA VAL A 45 -10.05 6.67 -5.06
C VAL A 45 -10.24 5.16 -5.20
N VAL A 46 -11.20 4.74 -6.03
CA VAL A 46 -11.43 3.33 -6.38
C VAL A 46 -11.07 3.11 -7.85
N TYR A 47 -10.28 2.08 -8.13
CA TYR A 47 -9.82 1.75 -9.48
C TYR A 47 -10.04 0.25 -9.82
N ASP A 48 -10.31 -0.01 -11.09
CA ASP A 48 -10.48 -1.35 -11.68
C ASP A 48 -9.45 -1.53 -12.78
N ASP A 49 -8.73 -2.65 -12.76
CA ASP A 49 -7.65 -2.99 -13.69
C ASP A 49 -6.72 -1.80 -14.01
N PRO A 50 -6.10 -1.19 -12.98
CA PRO A 50 -5.35 0.04 -13.18
C PRO A 50 -4.09 -0.27 -14.01
N THR A 51 -3.83 0.58 -15.00
CA THR A 51 -2.56 0.53 -15.72
C THR A 51 -1.41 0.95 -14.81
N ALA A 52 -0.18 0.55 -15.15
CA ALA A 52 1.01 0.99 -14.41
C ALA A 52 1.15 2.53 -14.38
N TYR A 53 0.78 3.20 -15.48
CA TYR A 53 0.79 4.66 -15.57
C TYR A 53 -0.17 5.31 -14.57
N GLU A 54 -1.41 4.80 -14.48
CA GLU A 54 -2.39 5.31 -13.53
C GLU A 54 -1.94 5.09 -12.09
N MET A 55 -1.38 3.92 -11.77
CA MET A 55 -0.85 3.63 -10.43
C MET A 55 0.27 4.60 -10.04
N GLU A 56 1.20 4.91 -10.96
CA GLU A 56 2.25 5.89 -10.72
C GLU A 56 1.69 7.30 -10.51
N GLU A 57 0.72 7.72 -11.32
CA GLU A 57 0.10 9.04 -11.19
C GLU A 57 -0.72 9.16 -9.89
N PHE A 58 -1.43 8.11 -9.48
CA PHE A 58 -2.11 8.07 -8.19
C PHE A 58 -1.11 8.21 -7.05
N ALA A 59 -0.01 7.45 -7.06
CA ALA A 59 1.02 7.56 -6.03
C ALA A 59 1.64 8.97 -5.97
N ARG A 60 1.89 9.60 -7.12
CA ARG A 60 2.45 10.98 -7.18
C ARG A 60 1.49 12.03 -6.61
N ARG A 61 0.19 11.90 -6.88
CA ARG A 61 -0.83 12.88 -6.48
C ARG A 61 -1.31 12.69 -5.05
N LEU A 62 -1.59 11.44 -4.68
CA LEU A 62 -2.10 11.08 -3.35
C LEU A 62 -0.99 11.03 -2.31
N LYS A 63 0.27 10.79 -2.72
CA LYS A 63 1.45 10.70 -1.84
C LYS A 63 1.22 9.80 -0.62
N PRO A 64 0.83 8.52 -0.82
CA PRO A 64 0.58 7.63 0.29
C PRO A 64 1.87 7.35 1.09
N ASP A 65 1.74 7.18 2.40
CA ASP A 65 2.84 6.78 3.28
C ASP A 65 3.19 5.29 3.15
N LEU A 66 2.29 4.49 2.56
CA LEU A 66 2.48 3.06 2.29
C LEU A 66 1.66 2.65 1.06
N MET A 67 2.25 1.85 0.18
CA MET A 67 1.52 1.16 -0.88
C MET A 67 1.50 -0.36 -0.69
N GLY A 68 0.33 -0.96 -0.92
CA GLY A 68 0.09 -2.41 -0.81
C GLY A 68 -0.36 -3.02 -2.13
N ALA A 69 0.53 -3.72 -2.85
CA ALA A 69 0.20 -4.36 -4.12
C ALA A 69 0.97 -5.68 -4.34
N GLY A 70 1.30 -6.03 -5.58
CA GLY A 70 2.04 -7.24 -5.92
C GLY A 70 3.52 -7.00 -6.19
N ILE A 71 4.20 -8.06 -6.64
CA ILE A 71 5.63 -8.03 -6.89
C ILE A 71 6.01 -7.06 -8.02
N LYS A 72 5.13 -6.91 -9.03
CA LYS A 72 5.40 -6.10 -10.21
C LYS A 72 5.44 -4.60 -9.85
N GLU A 73 4.65 -4.17 -8.87
CA GLU A 73 4.56 -2.77 -8.44
C GLU A 73 5.61 -2.39 -7.38
N LYS A 74 6.17 -3.37 -6.65
CA LYS A 74 7.05 -3.15 -5.50
C LYS A 74 8.24 -2.23 -5.79
N TYR A 75 9.02 -2.57 -6.82
CA TYR A 75 10.29 -1.88 -7.06
C TYR A 75 10.11 -0.51 -7.72
N VAL A 76 9.01 -0.31 -8.45
CA VAL A 76 8.62 1.03 -8.94
C VAL A 76 8.35 1.93 -7.75
N SER A 77 7.51 1.48 -6.82
CA SER A 77 7.15 2.21 -5.59
C SER A 77 8.36 2.60 -4.75
N HIS A 78 9.27 1.65 -4.51
CA HIS A 78 10.52 1.94 -3.80
C HIS A 78 11.38 3.01 -4.49
N LYS A 79 11.48 2.98 -5.83
CA LYS A 79 12.23 4.01 -6.58
C LYS A 79 11.56 5.39 -6.54
N MET A 80 10.24 5.42 -6.33
CA MET A 80 9.50 6.65 -6.07
C MET A 80 9.58 7.11 -4.60
N ARG A 81 10.36 6.43 -3.75
CA ARG A 81 10.52 6.71 -2.31
C ARG A 81 9.24 6.47 -1.49
N THR A 82 8.37 5.57 -1.95
CA THR A 82 7.17 5.20 -1.22
C THR A 82 7.37 3.83 -0.56
N PRO A 83 7.18 3.70 0.77
CA PRO A 83 7.17 2.42 1.45
C PRO A 83 6.19 1.43 0.80
N PHE A 84 6.55 0.15 0.77
CA PHE A 84 5.76 -0.85 0.07
C PHE A 84 5.70 -2.19 0.81
N ARG A 85 4.53 -2.83 0.79
CA ARG A 85 4.33 -4.22 1.23
C ARG A 85 3.61 -5.03 0.16
N GLN A 86 4.13 -6.23 -0.13
CA GLN A 86 3.43 -7.18 -0.99
C GLN A 86 2.22 -7.79 -0.27
N MET A 87 1.02 -7.40 -0.69
CA MET A 87 -0.23 -7.89 -0.12
C MET A 87 -0.72 -9.21 -0.73
N HIS A 88 0.11 -9.83 -1.57
CA HIS A 88 -0.12 -11.16 -2.16
C HIS A 88 0.69 -12.25 -1.46
N SER A 89 2.01 -12.06 -1.43
CA SER A 89 2.99 -13.00 -0.88
C SER A 89 3.34 -12.72 0.59
N TRP A 90 2.74 -11.67 1.18
CA TRP A 90 3.11 -11.14 2.50
C TRP A 90 4.60 -10.79 2.59
N ASP A 91 5.24 -10.53 1.45
CA ASP A 91 6.68 -10.28 1.36
C ASP A 91 7.48 -11.38 2.09
N TYR A 92 7.04 -12.64 1.95
CA TYR A 92 7.65 -13.83 2.57
C TYR A 92 7.56 -13.88 4.11
N SER A 93 6.68 -13.07 4.70
CA SER A 93 6.33 -13.05 6.11
C SER A 93 5.00 -13.80 6.34
N GLY A 94 4.12 -13.26 7.18
CA GLY A 94 2.81 -13.82 7.53
C GLY A 94 2.89 -14.94 8.57
N PRO A 95 1.74 -15.56 8.92
CA PRO A 95 0.40 -15.30 8.40
C PRO A 95 -0.17 -13.94 8.86
N TYR A 96 -1.13 -13.38 8.10
CA TYR A 96 -1.84 -12.13 8.47
C TYR A 96 -3.27 -12.36 8.96
N HIS A 97 -3.81 -13.58 8.85
CA HIS A 97 -5.15 -13.88 9.34
C HIS A 97 -5.13 -14.18 10.84
N GLY A 98 -6.21 -13.78 11.53
CA GLY A 98 -6.42 -14.06 12.94
C GLY A 98 -5.64 -13.14 13.87
N VAL A 99 -5.88 -13.30 15.18
CA VAL A 99 -5.30 -12.44 16.23
C VAL A 99 -3.77 -12.52 16.23
N ASP A 100 -3.22 -13.73 16.16
CA ASP A 100 -1.76 -13.91 16.09
C ASP A 100 -1.16 -13.31 14.80
N GLY A 101 -1.90 -13.41 13.69
CA GLY A 101 -1.49 -12.83 12.41
C GLY A 101 -1.52 -11.31 12.40
N PHE A 102 -2.40 -10.70 13.19
CA PHE A 102 -2.48 -9.24 13.30
C PHE A 102 -1.21 -8.65 13.92
N ALA A 103 -0.60 -9.31 14.91
CA ALA A 103 0.68 -8.87 15.47
C ALA A 103 1.80 -8.85 14.41
N ILE A 104 1.80 -9.84 13.50
CA ILE A 104 2.76 -9.92 12.40
C ILE A 104 2.47 -8.86 11.35
N PHE A 105 1.20 -8.66 10.99
CA PHE A 105 0.76 -7.59 10.09
C PHE A 105 1.22 -6.21 10.61
N ALA A 106 0.94 -5.90 11.89
CA ALA A 106 1.33 -4.63 12.50
C ALA A 106 2.84 -4.40 12.47
N ARG A 107 3.63 -5.40 12.88
CA ARG A 107 5.10 -5.34 12.81
C ARG A 107 5.59 -5.06 11.40
N ASP A 108 5.02 -5.74 10.40
CA ASP A 108 5.45 -5.63 9.02
C ASP A 108 5.09 -4.28 8.39
N MET A 109 3.92 -3.73 8.72
CA MET A 109 3.53 -2.38 8.27
C MET A 109 4.46 -1.34 8.90
N ASP A 110 4.69 -1.41 10.22
CA ASP A 110 5.61 -0.53 10.93
C ASP A 110 7.03 -0.57 10.36
N SER A 111 7.59 -1.77 10.20
CA SER A 111 8.94 -1.94 9.66
C SER A 111 9.09 -1.40 8.24
N ALA A 112 8.03 -1.44 7.43
CA ALA A 112 8.06 -0.85 6.10
C ALA A 112 7.99 0.67 6.14
N VAL A 113 7.03 1.24 6.87
CA VAL A 113 6.79 2.69 6.93
C VAL A 113 7.94 3.41 7.64
N ASN A 114 8.38 2.89 8.78
CA ASN A 114 9.34 3.54 9.68
C ASN A 114 10.79 3.12 9.44
N SER A 115 11.10 2.43 8.34
CA SER A 115 12.47 2.03 8.02
C SER A 115 13.40 3.25 7.90
N PRO A 116 14.59 3.23 8.52
CA PRO A 116 15.55 4.33 8.40
C PRO A 116 16.08 4.51 6.97
N THR A 117 15.91 3.50 6.11
CA THR A 117 16.35 3.54 4.71
C THR A 117 15.71 4.68 3.91
N TRP A 118 14.51 5.12 4.27
CA TRP A 118 13.84 6.23 3.57
C TRP A 118 14.58 7.56 3.70
N ASN A 119 15.38 7.72 4.76
CA ASN A 119 16.24 8.88 4.97
C ASN A 119 17.60 8.79 4.25
N LEU A 120 17.86 7.70 3.53
CA LEU A 120 19.16 7.42 2.88
C LEU A 120 19.12 7.57 1.35
N PHE A 121 18.04 8.12 0.79
CA PHE A 121 17.90 8.30 -0.66
C PHE A 121 18.77 9.42 -1.23
N ASP A 122 18.94 10.50 -0.48
CA ASP A 122 19.71 11.65 -0.92
C ASP A 122 21.18 11.48 -0.52
N ALA A 123 22.06 11.52 -1.52
CA ALA A 123 23.48 11.43 -1.26
C ALA A 123 23.98 12.65 -0.47
N PRO A 124 24.87 12.48 0.52
CA PRO A 124 25.31 13.58 1.39
C PRO A 124 26.07 14.69 0.64
N TRP A 125 26.61 14.41 -0.55
CA TRP A 125 27.26 15.41 -1.41
C TRP A 125 26.29 16.15 -2.34
N ALA A 126 25.05 15.69 -2.51
CA ALA A 126 24.04 16.37 -3.33
C ALA A 126 23.48 17.60 -2.60
N SER A 127 23.38 17.56 -1.27
CA SER A 127 22.99 18.68 -0.41
C SER A 127 24.09 19.73 -0.26
N ALA A 128 25.37 19.35 -0.39
CA ALA A 128 26.52 20.26 -0.28
C ALA A 128 26.67 21.26 -1.44
N LYS A 129 25.98 21.08 -2.57
CA LYS A 129 26.03 21.97 -3.74
C LYS A 129 25.00 23.12 -3.73
N LYS A 130 24.29 23.34 -2.61
CA LYS A 130 23.33 24.44 -2.43
C LYS A 130 23.88 25.61 -1.59
N GLY A 131 25.21 25.73 -1.46
CA GLY A 131 25.90 26.87 -0.83
C GLY A 131 26.64 27.71 -1.85
#